data_AF-A0A357HGT4-F1
#
_entry.id   AF-A0A357HGT4-F1
#
_cell.length_a   1.000
_cell.length_b   1.000
_cell.length_c   1.000
_cell.angle_alpha   90.00
_cell.angle_beta   90.00
_cell.angle_gamma   90.00
#
_symmetry.space_group_name_H-M   'P 1'
#
loop_
_entity.id
_entity.type
_entity.pdbx_description
1 polymer ?
#
loop_
_entity_poly.entity_id
_entity_poly.type
_entity_poly.pdbx_seq_one_letter_code
_entity_poly.pdbx_strand_id
1 'polypeptide(L)' 'MNDSSEGKFEELINIVKRLKAPDGCPWDREQTNASLLPFFLEEVYEVIESVDNENWSELKEELGDILLHVIFQAVLAEE' A
#
# COMPACT_ATOMS: atom_id res chain seq x y z
N MET A 1 7.86 -23.84 11.18
CA MET A 1 8.65 -23.18 10.11
C MET A 1 7.80 -22.04 9.59
N ASN A 2 8.31 -20.81 9.64
CA ASN A 2 7.77 -19.55 9.06
C ASN A 2 6.40 -19.00 9.49
N ASP A 3 6.07 -19.05 10.78
CA ASP A 3 4.79 -18.52 11.31
C ASP A 3 4.75 -16.97 11.46
N SER A 4 5.88 -16.26 11.35
CA SER A 4 5.92 -14.83 11.71
C SER A 4 5.75 -13.85 10.54
N SER A 5 6.03 -14.26 9.30
CA SER A 5 5.93 -13.38 8.13
C SER A 5 4.58 -13.51 7.42
N GLU A 6 4.05 -14.73 7.34
CA GLU A 6 2.74 -15.02 6.74
C GLU A 6 1.63 -14.32 7.54
N GLY A 7 1.62 -14.48 8.87
CA GLY A 7 0.65 -13.79 9.73
C GLY A 7 0.74 -12.26 9.68
N LYS A 8 1.94 -11.69 9.52
CA LYS A 8 2.11 -10.23 9.37
C LYS A 8 1.61 -9.70 8.03
N PHE A 9 1.79 -10.47 6.96
CA PHE A 9 1.27 -10.11 5.65
C PHE A 9 -0.26 -10.17 5.64
N GLU A 10 -0.85 -11.20 6.24
CA GLU A 10 -2.29 -11.29 6.45
C GLU A 10 -2.82 -10.13 7.30
N GLU A 11 -2.09 -9.72 8.34
CA GLU A 11 -2.44 -8.55 9.17
C GLU A 11 -2.49 -7.27 8.33
N LEU A 12 -1.53 -7.04 7.42
CA LEU A 12 -1.56 -5.89 6.50
C LEU A 12 -2.77 -5.90 5.57
N ILE A 13 -3.11 -7.07 5.00
CA ILE A 13 -4.33 -7.21 4.18
C ILE A 13 -5.58 -6.88 5.02
N ASN A 14 -5.63 -7.37 6.26
CA ASN A 14 -6.76 -7.13 7.16
C ASN A 14 -6.87 -5.66 7.56
N ILE A 15 -5.76 -4.94 7.71
CA ILE A 15 -5.75 -3.49 7.95
C ILE A 15 -6.41 -2.76 6.77
N VAL A 16 -6.02 -3.06 5.54
CA VAL A 16 -6.62 -2.44 4.34
C VAL A 16 -8.13 -2.74 4.25
N LYS A 17 -8.52 -4.01 4.48
CA LYS A 17 -9.95 -4.39 4.53
C LYS A 17 -10.69 -3.65 5.64
N ARG A 18 -10.07 -3.44 6.81
CA ARG A 18 -10.65 -2.70 7.93
C ARG A 18 -10.84 -1.21 7.61
N LEU A 19 -9.89 -0.60 6.91
CA LEU A 19 -9.95 0.80 6.46
C LEU A 19 -11.12 1.00 5.48
N LYS A 20 -11.39 0.03 4.61
CA LYS A 20 -12.52 0.05 3.67
C LYS A 20 -13.87 -0.39 4.24
N ALA A 21 -13.92 -0.90 5.47
CA ALA A 21 -15.18 -1.33 6.08
C ALA A 21 -16.19 -0.16 6.21
N PRO A 22 -17.50 -0.40 6.34
CA PRO A 22 -18.51 0.66 6.42
C PRO A 22 -18.25 1.73 7.50
N ASP A 23 -17.62 1.34 8.60
CA ASP A 23 -17.20 2.17 9.73
C ASP A 23 -15.70 2.52 9.71
N GLY A 24 -15.02 2.26 8.58
CA GLY A 24 -13.63 2.59 8.34
C GLY A 24 -13.43 4.02 7.85
N CYS A 25 -12.26 4.28 7.27
CA CYS A 25 -11.86 5.59 6.77
C CYS A 25 -12.74 6.00 5.57
N PRO A 26 -13.40 7.17 5.59
CA PRO A 26 -14.23 7.62 4.47
C PRO A 26 -13.48 7.71 3.15
N TRP A 27 -12.24 8.21 3.18
CA TRP A 27 -11.43 8.37 1.97
C TRP A 27 -11.07 7.01 1.34
N ASP A 28 -10.64 6.03 2.14
CA ASP A 28 -10.26 4.69 1.67
C ASP A 28 -11.44 3.94 1.06
N ARG A 29 -12.65 4.15 1.60
CA ARG A 29 -13.88 3.57 1.08
C ARG A 29 -14.24 4.07 -0.32
N GLU A 30 -13.99 5.34 -0.59
CA GLU A 30 -14.32 5.98 -1.88
C GLU A 30 -13.31 5.64 -2.99
N GLN A 31 -12.16 5.04 -2.65
CA GLN A 31 -11.15 4.70 -3.64
C GLN A 31 -11.55 3.56 -4.57
N THR A 32 -11.07 3.66 -5.80
CA THR A 32 -11.17 2.66 -6.88
C THR A 32 -9.76 2.40 -7.42
N ASN A 33 -9.55 1.32 -8.17
CA ASN A 33 -8.24 1.08 -8.80
C ASN A 33 -7.80 2.28 -9.64
N ALA A 34 -8.73 2.92 -10.37
CA ALA A 34 -8.43 4.07 -11.20
C ALA A 34 -8.07 5.33 -10.41
N SER A 35 -8.75 5.59 -9.28
CA SER A 35 -8.48 6.79 -8.46
C SER A 35 -7.15 6.71 -7.72
N LEU A 36 -6.62 5.50 -7.49
CA LEU A 36 -5.34 5.29 -6.83
C LEU A 36 -4.12 5.38 -7.76
N LEU A 37 -4.29 5.30 -9.09
CA LEU A 37 -3.17 5.31 -10.03
C LEU A 37 -2.28 6.57 -9.99
N PRO A 38 -2.83 7.79 -9.83
CA PRO A 38 -2.00 8.99 -9.71
C PRO A 38 -1.06 8.93 -8.49
N PHE A 39 -1.61 8.56 -7.33
CA PHE A 39 -0.83 8.41 -6.10
C PHE A 39 0.21 7.29 -6.26
N PHE A 40 -0.18 6.13 -6.79
CA PHE A 40 0.77 5.05 -7.03
C PHE A 40 1.93 5.44 -7.97
N LEU A 41 1.68 6.32 -8.94
CA LEU A 41 2.72 6.86 -9.79
C LEU A 41 3.66 7.81 -9.04
N GLU A 42 3.13 8.63 -8.11
CA GLU A 42 3.91 9.50 -7.22
C GLU A 42 4.88 8.67 -6.38
N GLU A 43 4.40 7.62 -5.69
CA GLU A 43 5.23 6.72 -4.89
C GLU A 43 6.36 6.06 -5.72
N VAL A 44 6.08 5.71 -6.99
CA VAL A 44 7.11 5.17 -7.89
C VAL A 44 8.18 6.21 -8.21
N TYR A 45 7.81 7.48 -8.38
CA TYR A 45 8.78 8.55 -8.56
C TYR A 45 9.60 8.79 -7.29
N GLU A 46 8.99 8.71 -6.11
CA GLU A 46 9.69 8.86 -4.82
C GLU A 46 10.68 7.70 -4.58
N VAL A 47 10.32 6.46 -4.96
CA VAL A 47 11.28 5.35 -5.02
C VAL A 47 12.46 5.66 -5.92
N ILE A 48 12.24 6.21 -7.12
CA ILE A 48 13.33 6.56 -8.05
C ILE A 48 14.21 7.65 -7.43
N GLU A 49 13.60 8.72 -6.89
CA GLU A 49 14.32 9.84 -6.27
C GLU A 49 15.15 9.39 -5.07
N SER A 50 14.61 8.53 -4.21
CA SER A 50 15.33 8.01 -3.05
C SER A 50 16.59 7.20 -3.45
N VAL A 51 16.54 6.47 -4.56
CA VAL A 51 17.71 5.76 -5.11
C VAL A 51 18.72 6.74 -5.70
N ASP A 52 18.26 7.71 -6.50
CA ASP A 52 19.12 8.72 -7.13
C ASP A 52 19.88 9.56 -6.09
N ASN A 53 19.25 9.81 -4.94
CA ASN A 53 19.83 10.54 -3.81
C ASN A 53 20.61 9.66 -2.82
N GLU A 54 20.73 8.35 -3.06
CA GLU A 54 21.29 7.36 -2.12
C GLU A 54 20.65 7.41 -0.72
N ASN A 55 19.38 7.82 -0.62
CA ASN A 55 18.63 7.92 0.62
C ASN A 55 17.90 6.61 0.93
N TRP A 56 18.63 5.65 1.49
CA TRP A 56 18.10 4.32 1.80
C TRP A 56 17.03 4.28 2.88
N SER A 57 16.91 5.34 3.70
CA SER A 57 15.84 5.44 4.69
C SER A 57 14.51 5.74 4.01
N GLU A 58 14.51 6.72 3.12
CA GLU A 58 13.35 7.11 2.30
C GLU A 58 12.96 5.97 1.36
N LEU A 59 13.93 5.32 0.69
CA LEU A 59 13.63 4.16 -0.14
C LEU A 59 12.84 3.07 0.61
N LYS A 60 13.16 2.85 1.89
CA LYS A 60 12.45 1.86 2.71
C LYS A 60 11.01 2.28 3.00
N GLU A 61 10.77 3.58 3.18
CA GLU A 61 9.45 4.18 3.39
C GLU A 61 8.62 4.00 2.12
N GLU A 62 9.11 4.48 0.98
CA GLU A 62 8.38 4.44 -0.29
C GLU A 62 8.11 3.01 -0.78
N LEU A 63 9.04 2.07 -0.55
CA LEU A 63 8.77 0.65 -0.83
C LEU A 63 7.65 0.07 0.04
N GLY A 64 7.44 0.62 1.25
CA GLY A 64 6.30 0.33 2.09
C GLY A 64 4.99 0.85 1.49
N ASP A 65 5.00 2.05 0.94
CA ASP A 65 3.83 2.66 0.29
C ASP A 65 3.48 1.96 -1.03
N ILE A 66 4.48 1.59 -1.83
CA ILE A 66 4.30 0.70 -2.98
C ILE A 66 3.63 -0.61 -2.57
N LEU A 67 4.07 -1.24 -1.47
CA LEU A 67 3.47 -2.48 -0.98
C LEU A 67 2.02 -2.26 -0.53
N LEU A 68 1.73 -1.16 0.16
CA LEU A 68 0.37 -0.78 0.53
C LEU A 68 -0.52 -0.60 -0.70
N HIS A 69 -0.05 0.13 -1.72
CA HIS A 69 -0.78 0.33 -2.97
C HIS A 69 -1.07 -0.97 -3.72
N VAL A 70 -0.13 -1.92 -3.74
CA VAL A 70 -0.33 -3.25 -4.34
C VAL A 70 -1.44 -4.01 -3.59
N ILE A 71 -1.39 -4.05 -2.26
CA ILE A 71 -2.40 -4.74 -1.44
C ILE A 71 -3.76 -4.06 -1.61
N PHE A 72 -3.82 -2.73 -1.56
CA PHE A 72 -5.06 -1.95 -1.69
C PHE A 72 -5.73 -2.22 -3.04
N GLN A 73 -4.98 -2.14 -4.13
CA GLN A 73 -5.51 -2.40 -5.46
C GLN A 73 -5.93 -3.86 -5.65
N ALA A 74 -5.23 -4.82 -5.02
CA ALA A 74 -5.65 -6.22 -5.01
C ALA A 74 -6.97 -6.43 -4.26
N VAL A 75 -7.13 -5.84 -3.07
CA VAL A 75 -8.38 -5.90 -2.28
C VAL A 75 -9.55 -5.30 -3.07
N LEU A 76 -9.35 -4.17 -3.75
CA LEU A 76 -10.36 -3.56 -4.62
C LEU A 76 -10.75 -4.44 -5.81
N ALA A 77 -9.82 -5.25 -6.33
CA ALA A 77 -10.06 -6.15 -7.45
C ALA A 77 -10.72 -7.48 -7.03
N GLU A 78 -10.82 -7.78 -5.72
CA GLU A 78 -11.58 -8.92 -5.19
C GLU A 78 -13.10 -8.64 -5.13
N GLU A 79 -13.51 -7.36 -5.19
CA GLU A 79 -14.92 -6.90 -5.12
C GLU A 79 -15.66 -7.10 -6.46
#